data_AF-A0A6P0THV9-F1
#
_entry.id   AF-A0A6P0THV9-F1
#
_cell.length_a   1.000
_cell.length_b   1.000
_cell.length_c   1.000
_cell.angle_alpha   90.00
_cell.angle_beta   90.00
_cell.angle_gamma   90.00
#
_symmetry.space_group_name_H-M   'P 1'
#
loop_
_entity.id
_entity.type
_entity.pdbx_description
1 polymer ?
#
loop_
_entity_poly.entity_id
_entity_poly.type
_entity_poly.pdbx_seq_one_letter_code
_entity_poly.pdbx_strand_id
1 'polypeptide(L)'
;MFLSKLVLNERNRQVQYDLGNAHKLHQQIMHAFPDEADQHSEGWSPRQEWHILFRQEPDSAVILVQADIEPNWAVLPDDYLSD
;
A
#
# COMPACT_ATOMS: atom_id res chain seq x y z
N MET A 1 0.53 -14.73 -6.34
CA MET A 1 1.13 -14.15 -5.11
C MET A 1 2.31 -13.29 -5.50
N PHE A 2 2.23 -12.00 -5.16
CA PHE A 2 3.22 -10.97 -5.40
C PHE A 2 3.77 -10.48 -4.06
N LEU A 3 5.08 -10.19 -4.02
CA LEU A 3 5.75 -9.61 -2.87
C LEU A 3 6.46 -8.34 -3.32
N SER A 4 6.16 -7.23 -2.67
CA SER A 4 6.77 -5.93 -2.95
C SER A 4 7.50 -5.42 -1.73
N LYS A 5 8.69 -4.88 -1.95
CA LYS A 5 9.46 -4.13 -0.94
C LYS A 5 9.44 -2.67 -1.36
N LEU A 6 8.74 -1.84 -0.60
CA LEU A 6 8.69 -0.40 -0.80
C LEU A 6 9.67 0.25 0.17
N VAL A 7 10.61 1.03 -0.36
CA VAL A 7 11.46 1.90 0.44
C VAL A 7 10.86 3.29 0.33
N LEU A 8 10.25 3.80 1.39
CA LEU A 8 9.58 5.10 1.36
C LEU A 8 10.61 6.23 1.49
N ASN A 9 10.33 7.38 0.86
CA ASN A 9 11.16 8.56 1.00
C ASN A 9 10.81 9.32 2.28
N GLU A 10 11.64 9.20 3.32
CA GLU A 10 11.47 9.88 4.61
C GLU A 10 11.51 11.40 4.53
N ARG A 11 12.05 11.97 3.44
CA ARG A 11 12.05 13.43 3.22
C ARG A 11 10.67 13.95 2.81
N ASN A 12 9.79 13.07 2.35
CA ASN A 12 8.44 13.42 1.96
C ASN A 12 7.56 13.55 3.20
N ARG A 13 6.91 14.72 3.36
CA ARG A 13 6.04 15.00 4.51
C ARG A 13 4.84 14.06 4.58
N GLN A 14 4.33 13.61 3.42
CA GLN A 14 3.21 12.67 3.38
C GLN A 14 3.63 11.30 3.93
N VAL A 15 4.84 10.83 3.59
CA VAL A 15 5.41 9.58 4.13
C VAL A 15 5.51 9.64 5.66
N GLN A 16 6.04 10.74 6.21
CA GLN A 16 6.14 10.92 7.67
C GLN A 16 4.76 10.88 8.36
N TYR A 17 3.75 11.48 7.73
CA TYR A 17 2.38 11.46 8.23
C TYR A 17 1.78 10.04 8.20
N ASP A 18 1.98 9.32 7.10
CA ASP A 18 1.46 7.96 6.92
C ASP A 18 2.17 6.96 7.85
N LEU A 19 3.49 7.07 8.04
CA LEU A 19 4.24 6.24 8.99
C LEU A 19 3.76 6.42 10.44
N GLY A 20 3.32 7.63 10.80
CA GLY A 20 2.70 7.91 12.10
C GLY A 20 1.25 7.42 12.22
N ASN A 21 0.62 6.99 11.13
CA ASN A 21 -0.79 6.59 11.07
C ASN A 21 -1.00 5.37 10.18
N ALA A 22 -0.99 4.18 10.80
CA ALA A 22 -1.13 2.90 10.10
C ALA A 22 -2.38 2.81 9.19
N HIS A 23 -3.47 3.48 9.54
CA HIS A 23 -4.67 3.50 8.69
C HIS A 23 -4.45 4.30 7.41
N LYS A 24 -3.75 5.44 7.48
CA LYS A 24 -3.40 6.26 6.32
C LYS A 24 -2.38 5.59 5.42
N LEU A 25 -1.35 4.99 6.01
CA LEU A 25 -0.41 4.16 5.28
C LEU A 25 -1.11 3.02 4.53
N HIS A 26 -2.02 2.31 5.22
CA HIS A 26 -2.80 1.26 4.59
C HIS A 26 -3.68 1.78 3.44
N GLN A 27 -4.30 2.95 3.60
CA GLN A 27 -5.06 3.62 2.52
C GLN A 27 -4.17 3.88 1.30
N GLN A 28 -2.93 4.37 1.50
CA GLN A 28 -1.98 4.56 0.39
C GLN A 28 -1.57 3.28 -0.30
N ILE A 29 -1.36 2.19 0.45
CA ILE A 29 -1.08 0.88 -0.13
C ILE A 29 -2.25 0.40 -0.99
N MET A 30 -3.49 0.60 -0.55
CA MET A 30 -4.68 0.17 -1.27
C MET A 30 -4.83 0.86 -2.64
N HIS A 31 -4.30 2.08 -2.82
CA HIS A 31 -4.36 2.77 -4.12
C HIS A 31 -3.59 2.03 -5.23
N ALA A 32 -2.62 1.19 -4.90
CA ALA A 32 -1.89 0.38 -5.87
C ALA A 32 -2.73 -0.76 -6.47
N PHE A 33 -3.94 -0.97 -5.97
CA PHE A 33 -4.84 -2.02 -6.43
C PHE A 33 -6.07 -1.41 -7.12
N PRO A 34 -6.68 -2.11 -8.09
CA PRO A 34 -7.87 -1.63 -8.78
C PRO A 34 -9.04 -1.38 -7.82
N ASP A 35 -9.78 -0.29 -8.06
CA ASP A 35 -11.05 -0.04 -7.37
C ASP A 35 -12.19 -0.69 -8.19
N GLU A 36 -12.59 -1.89 -7.78
CA GLU A 36 -13.64 -2.66 -8.43
C GLU A 36 -14.96 -2.66 -7.63
N ALA A 37 -15.14 -1.72 -6.69
CA ALA A 37 -16.30 -1.70 -5.80
C ALA A 37 -17.66 -1.77 -6.55
N ASP A 38 -17.76 -1.20 -7.75
CA ASP A 38 -18.98 -1.20 -8.57
C ASP A 38 -19.22 -2.53 -9.32
N GLN A 39 -18.24 -3.42 -9.40
CA GLN A 39 -18.29 -4.66 -10.18
C GLN A 39 -18.64 -5.89 -9.33
N HIS A 40 -18.65 -5.73 -8.00
CA HIS A 40 -18.79 -6.85 -7.08
C HIS A 40 -20.03 -6.71 -6.19
N SER A 41 -20.49 -7.86 -5.66
CA SER A 41 -21.64 -7.95 -4.76
C SER A 41 -21.42 -7.19 -3.43
N GLU A 42 -22.53 -6.80 -2.79
CA GLU A 42 -22.53 -6.16 -1.48
C GLU A 42 -21.71 -6.97 -0.45
N GLY A 43 -20.74 -6.32 0.19
CA GLY A 43 -19.83 -6.96 1.16
C GLY A 43 -18.48 -7.41 0.60
N TRP A 44 -18.24 -7.27 -0.72
CA TRP A 44 -16.93 -7.52 -1.31
C TRP A 44 -15.90 -6.47 -0.85
N SER A 45 -14.72 -6.90 -0.42
CA SER A 45 -13.63 -5.99 -0.10
C SER A 45 -12.31 -6.43 -0.75
N PRO A 46 -11.65 -5.55 -1.55
CA PRO A 46 -10.44 -5.95 -2.27
C PRO A 46 -9.33 -6.44 -1.33
N ARG A 47 -9.26 -5.87 -0.12
CA ARG A 47 -8.32 -6.30 0.92
C ARG A 47 -8.46 -7.78 1.28
N GLN A 48 -9.69 -8.23 1.54
CA GLN A 48 -9.93 -9.62 1.96
C GLN A 48 -9.78 -10.57 0.78
N GLU A 49 -10.31 -10.17 -0.37
CA GLU A 49 -10.43 -11.02 -1.55
C GLU A 49 -9.09 -11.25 -2.25
N TRP A 50 -8.21 -10.24 -2.21
CA TRP A 50 -6.85 -10.35 -2.78
C TRP A 50 -5.77 -10.60 -1.72
N HIS A 51 -6.18 -10.96 -0.49
CA HIS A 51 -5.30 -11.24 0.65
C HIS A 51 -4.20 -10.18 0.84
N ILE A 52 -4.57 -8.91 0.77
CA ILE A 52 -3.63 -7.79 0.89
C ILE A 52 -3.15 -7.69 2.34
N LEU A 53 -1.87 -7.96 2.52
CA LEU A 53 -1.17 -7.86 3.79
C LEU A 53 0.00 -6.90 3.63
N PHE A 54 0.28 -6.14 4.68
CA PHE A 54 1.49 -5.34 4.74
C PHE A 54 2.12 -5.39 6.12
N ARG A 55 3.42 -5.13 6.16
CA ARG A 55 4.18 -4.94 7.40
C ARG A 55 5.19 -3.82 7.19
N GLN A 56 5.21 -2.89 8.13
CA GLN A 56 6.34 -1.99 8.28
C GLN A 56 7.48 -2.73 9.00
N GLU A 57 8.68 -2.70 8.42
CA GLU A 57 9.85 -3.27 9.07
C GLU A 57 10.33 -2.34 10.23
N PRO A 58 10.76 -2.91 11.37
CA PRO A 58 11.11 -2.13 12.56
C PRO A 58 12.12 -1.01 12.30
N ASP A 59 11.87 0.15 12.92
CA ASP A 59 12.76 1.33 12.88
C ASP A 59 13.20 1.74 11.46
N SER A 60 12.33 1.51 10.47
CA SER A 60 12.63 1.79 9.07
C SER A 60 11.42 2.35 8.32
N ALA A 61 11.72 3.00 7.20
CA ALA A 61 10.76 3.40 6.18
C ALA A 61 10.51 2.31 5.14
N VAL A 62 10.74 1.03 5.48
CA VAL A 62 10.52 -0.10 4.58
C VAL A 62 9.17 -0.74 4.86
N ILE A 63 8.35 -0.86 3.81
CA ILE A 63 7.08 -1.58 3.84
C ILE A 63 7.19 -2.83 2.97
N LEU A 64 6.87 -3.98 3.55
CA LEU A 64 6.66 -5.22 2.81
C LEU A 64 5.18 -5.38 2.54
N VAL A 65 4.81 -5.60 1.28
CA VAL A 65 3.43 -5.84 0.87
C VAL A 65 3.33 -7.20 0.20
N GLN A 66 2.28 -7.95 0.54
CA GLN A 66 1.89 -9.20 -0.08
C GLN A 66 0.47 -9.06 -0.61
N ALA A 67 0.23 -9.58 -1.81
CA ALA A 67 -1.11 -9.67 -2.40
C ALA A 67 -1.20 -10.82 -3.41
N ASP A 68 -2.42 -11.23 -3.75
CA ASP A 68 -2.65 -12.24 -4.78
C ASP A 68 -2.56 -11.69 -6.21
N ILE A 69 -2.89 -10.41 -6.39
CA ILE A 69 -2.82 -9.69 -7.68
C ILE A 69 -1.60 -8.77 -7.75
N GLU A 70 -1.20 -8.43 -8.97
CA GLU A 70 -0.05 -7.55 -9.21
C GLU A 70 -0.39 -6.10 -8.84
N PRO A 71 0.35 -5.48 -7.90
CA PRO A 71 0.14 -4.08 -7.54
C PRO A 71 0.77 -3.14 -8.58
N ASN A 72 0.10 -2.02 -8.83
CA ASN A 72 0.65 -0.92 -9.62
C ASN A 72 1.16 0.20 -8.71
N TRP A 73 2.44 0.18 -8.36
CA TRP A 73 3.05 1.18 -7.49
C TRP A 73 3.26 2.55 -8.13
N ALA A 74 3.10 2.69 -9.45
CA ALA A 74 3.26 3.95 -10.16
C ALA A 74 2.16 4.97 -9.83
N VAL A 75 1.09 4.55 -9.15
CA VAL A 75 -0.02 5.42 -8.70
C VAL A 75 0.24 6.10 -7.37
N LEU A 76 1.29 5.69 -6.66
CA LEU A 76 1.71 6.39 -5.44
C LEU A 76 2.11 7.83 -5.77
N PRO A 77 1.97 8.78 -4.82
CA PRO A 77 2.36 10.16 -5.06
C PRO A 77 3.81 10.27 -5.55
N ASP A 78 4.09 11.31 -6.32
CA ASP A 78 5.46 11.62 -6.73
C ASP A 78 6.37 11.71 -5.50
N ASP A 79 7.59 11.19 -5.64
CA ASP A 79 8.62 11.22 -4.59
C ASP A 79 8.19 10.50 -3.29
N TYR A 80 7.23 9.56 -3.36
CA TYR A 80 6.79 8.75 -2.21
C TYR A 80 7.74 7.58 -1.93
N LEU A 81 8.33 7.02 -2.99
CA LEU A 81 9.36 5.99 -2.90
C LEU A 81 10.74 6.62 -3.04
N SER A 82 11.72 6.07 -2.32
CA SER A 82 13.14 6.37 -2.54
C SER A 82 13.60 5.70 -3.84
N ASP A 83 14.48 6.39 -4.58
CA ASP A 83 15.29 5.79 -5.65
C ASP A 83 16.16 4.63 -5.13
#